data_AF-A0A1Q6CLH6-F1
#
_entry.id   AF-A0A1Q6CLH6-F1
#
_cell.length_a   1.000
_cell.length_b   1.000
_cell.length_c   1.000
_cell.angle_alpha   90.00
_cell.angle_beta   90.00
_cell.angle_gamma   90.00
#
_symmetry.space_group_name_H-M   'P 1'
#
loop_
_entity.id
_entity.type
_entity.pdbx_description
1 polymer ?
#
loop_
_entity_poly.entity_id
_entity_poly.type
_entity_poly.pdbx_seq_one_letter_code
_entity_poly.pdbx_strand_id
1 'polypeptide(L)'
;MKKFISAAAALMMSLTANATLITESFTGNFDNDESRFYISFDVATDNSLVELTSWGYAGGVNAEGTTIADGGFDSQLFIFDSLGNLLESDDDGSNVVSATSGNSWDAFISRTLNTGSYFAVLTQFDSDYISGDLVTGEWSLSDTTNFVDADDNDRTSFYAFDISGENLTNVGGIGHDTTPVTVPEPGTIALLSLTLLGLVTRKKLTK
;
A
#
# COMPACT_ATOMS: atom_id res chain seq x y z
N MET A 1 60.78 -7.34 49.99
CA MET A 1 59.33 -7.36 50.20
C MET A 1 58.65 -6.73 49.00
N LYS A 2 57.66 -7.46 48.46
CA LYS A 2 56.90 -7.23 47.22
C LYS A 2 56.07 -5.95 47.30
N LYS A 3 55.96 -5.16 46.21
CA LYS A 3 54.71 -4.54 45.73
C LYS A 3 54.84 -4.23 44.22
N PHE A 4 54.38 -5.15 43.37
CA PHE A 4 53.99 -4.83 42.00
C PHE A 4 52.53 -4.34 42.06
N ILE A 5 52.29 -3.10 41.65
CA ILE A 5 50.94 -2.57 41.44
C ILE A 5 50.67 -2.73 39.94
N SER A 6 49.89 -3.75 39.58
CA SER A 6 49.36 -3.90 38.23
C SER A 6 48.08 -3.06 38.12
N ALA A 7 48.14 -1.99 37.34
CA ALA A 7 46.95 -1.27 36.89
C ALA A 7 46.38 -2.02 35.68
N ALA A 8 45.19 -2.60 35.83
CA ALA A 8 44.43 -3.16 34.72
C ALA A 8 43.58 -2.05 34.12
N ALA A 9 43.93 -1.62 32.91
CA ALA A 9 43.09 -0.73 32.10
C ALA A 9 42.00 -1.58 31.42
N ALA A 10 40.74 -1.41 31.83
CA ALA A 10 39.60 -2.01 31.14
C ALA A 10 39.26 -1.14 29.92
N LEU A 11 39.57 -1.66 28.73
CA LEU A 11 39.19 -1.06 27.45
C LEU A 11 37.70 -1.38 27.20
N MET A 12 36.80 -0.43 27.50
CA MET A 12 35.40 -0.54 27.10
C MET A 12 35.30 -0.35 25.58
N MET A 13 35.14 -1.45 24.84
CA MET A 13 34.78 -1.40 23.42
C MET A 13 33.31 -0.99 23.30
N SER A 14 33.05 0.26 22.93
CA SER A 14 31.73 0.71 22.51
C SER A 14 31.40 0.04 21.16
N LEU A 15 30.51 -0.95 21.18
CA LEU A 15 29.90 -1.48 19.96
C LEU A 15 28.92 -0.43 19.45
N THR A 16 29.33 0.35 18.46
CA THR A 16 28.39 1.15 17.68
C THR A 16 27.67 0.19 16.74
N ALA A 17 26.38 -0.08 16.99
CA ALA A 17 25.53 -0.70 15.99
C ALA A 17 25.37 0.29 14.85
N ASN A 18 25.88 -0.04 13.65
CA ASN A 18 25.56 0.73 12.47
C ASN A 18 24.15 0.32 12.04
N ALA A 19 23.23 1.27 12.04
CA ALA A 19 21.93 1.06 11.41
C ALA A 19 22.18 0.83 9.92
N THR A 20 21.62 -0.25 9.37
CA THR A 20 21.82 -0.61 7.96
C THR A 20 20.59 -0.11 7.22
N LEU A 21 20.79 0.66 6.15
CA LEU A 21 19.69 1.04 5.26
C LEU A 21 19.05 -0.24 4.72
N ILE A 22 17.80 -0.47 5.11
CA ILE A 22 16.94 -1.49 4.52
C ILE A 22 16.18 -0.83 3.39
N THR A 23 16.09 -1.56 2.29
CA THR A 23 15.48 -1.13 1.05
C THR A 23 14.88 -2.36 0.40
N GLU A 24 13.59 -2.30 0.10
CA GLU A 24 12.87 -3.38 -0.57
C GLU A 24 12.04 -2.78 -1.71
N SER A 25 11.97 -3.49 -2.84
CA SER A 25 11.19 -3.07 -4.00
C SER A 25 10.13 -4.10 -4.34
N PHE A 26 8.93 -3.62 -4.64
CA PHE A 26 7.79 -4.45 -5.06
C PHE A 26 7.32 -4.01 -6.44
N THR A 27 7.08 -4.97 -7.32
CA THR A 27 6.54 -4.70 -8.66
C THR A 27 5.48 -5.71 -9.00
N GLY A 28 4.56 -5.34 -9.88
CA GLY A 28 3.51 -6.24 -10.33
C GLY A 28 2.48 -5.55 -11.18
N ASN A 29 1.32 -6.19 -11.32
CA ASN A 29 0.17 -5.67 -12.03
C ASN A 29 -1.04 -5.72 -11.12
N PHE A 30 -1.84 -4.66 -11.13
CA PHE A 30 -3.16 -4.66 -10.55
C PHE A 30 -4.16 -5.36 -11.47
N ASP A 31 -5.14 -6.03 -10.86
CA ASP A 31 -6.19 -6.74 -11.58
C ASP A 31 -7.27 -5.77 -12.09
N ASN A 32 -7.43 -4.63 -11.40
CA ASN A 32 -8.37 -3.55 -11.69
C ASN A 32 -7.96 -2.25 -10.99
N ASP A 33 -8.61 -1.16 -11.38
CA ASP A 33 -8.47 0.20 -10.87
C ASP A 33 -8.74 0.35 -9.36
N GLU A 34 -9.43 -0.61 -8.74
CA GLU A 34 -9.71 -0.61 -7.30
C GLU A 34 -8.78 -1.53 -6.50
N SER A 35 -7.74 -2.07 -7.15
CA SER A 35 -6.75 -2.92 -6.48
C SER A 35 -5.89 -2.12 -5.51
N ARG A 36 -5.45 -2.77 -4.44
CA ARG A 36 -4.61 -2.17 -3.41
C ARG A 36 -3.45 -3.10 -3.09
N PHE A 37 -2.23 -2.55 -3.04
CA PHE A 37 -1.06 -3.28 -2.59
C PHE A 37 -0.68 -2.85 -1.17
N TYR A 38 -0.58 -3.81 -0.27
CA TYR A 38 -0.28 -3.56 1.13
C TYR A 38 1.15 -3.98 1.43
N ILE A 39 1.86 -3.19 2.21
CA ILE A 39 3.12 -3.59 2.83
C ILE A 39 2.94 -3.49 4.34
N SER A 40 3.35 -4.51 5.08
CA SER A 40 3.59 -4.42 6.52
C SER A 40 5.07 -4.21 6.77
N PHE A 41 5.41 -3.39 7.76
CA PHE A 41 6.79 -3.22 8.20
C PHE A 41 6.85 -2.82 9.67
N ASP A 42 7.99 -3.08 10.31
CA ASP A 42 8.28 -2.69 11.68
C ASP A 42 9.43 -1.67 11.71
N VAL A 43 9.30 -0.66 12.56
CA VAL A 43 10.36 0.29 12.91
C VAL A 43 10.95 -0.12 14.24
N ALA A 44 12.25 -0.40 14.29
CA ALA A 44 12.94 -0.92 15.47
C ALA A 44 13.47 0.18 16.42
N THR A 45 13.51 1.44 15.97
CA THR A 45 14.09 2.57 16.71
C THR A 45 13.23 3.82 16.56
N ASP A 46 13.07 4.58 17.64
CA ASP A 46 12.36 5.86 17.59
C ASP A 46 13.02 6.89 16.68
N ASN A 47 12.21 7.78 16.10
CA ASN A 47 12.65 8.81 15.16
C ASN A 47 13.40 8.27 13.93
N SER A 48 12.94 7.15 13.39
CA SER A 48 13.47 6.59 12.14
C SER A 48 12.80 7.23 10.94
N LEU A 49 13.59 7.72 9.99
CA LEU A 49 13.08 8.16 8.70
C LEU A 49 12.69 6.95 7.86
N VAL A 50 11.48 6.97 7.32
CA VAL A 50 10.93 5.98 6.40
C VAL A 50 10.50 6.70 5.13
N GLU A 51 10.97 6.20 3.99
CA GLU A 51 10.63 6.75 2.67
C GLU A 51 9.89 5.70 1.85
N LEU A 52 8.79 6.11 1.24
CA LEU A 52 7.94 5.33 0.37
C LEU A 52 7.86 6.03 -0.98
N THR A 53 8.12 5.30 -2.06
CA THR A 53 8.15 5.88 -3.42
C THR A 53 7.45 4.96 -4.40
N SER A 54 6.49 5.49 -5.15
CA SER A 54 6.03 4.79 -6.35
C SER A 54 6.88 5.18 -7.56
N TRP A 55 7.00 4.24 -8.50
CA TRP A 55 7.74 4.43 -9.76
C TRP A 55 6.92 4.00 -10.97
N GLY A 56 5.65 3.67 -10.77
CA GLY A 56 4.81 3.09 -11.82
C GLY A 56 4.56 4.11 -12.93
N TYR A 57 4.25 5.35 -12.56
CA TYR A 57 3.79 6.36 -13.48
C TYR A 57 4.93 6.84 -14.40
N ALA A 58 5.96 7.47 -13.84
CA ALA A 58 7.06 8.06 -14.60
C ALA A 58 8.18 7.07 -14.93
N GLY A 59 8.17 5.89 -14.32
CA GLY A 59 9.27 4.94 -14.42
C GLY A 59 10.52 5.40 -13.67
N GLY A 60 11.65 4.76 -13.95
CA GLY A 60 12.93 5.13 -13.33
C GLY A 60 13.80 3.93 -12.99
N VAL A 61 14.55 4.03 -11.90
CA VAL A 61 15.33 2.92 -11.35
C VAL A 61 14.90 2.77 -9.90
N ASN A 62 14.28 1.64 -9.59
CA ASN A 62 13.87 1.34 -8.22
C ASN A 62 15.11 1.09 -7.34
N ALA A 63 14.87 0.96 -6.05
CA ALA A 63 15.93 0.92 -5.06
C ALA A 63 16.72 -0.41 -5.05
N GLU A 64 16.20 -1.47 -5.68
CA GLU A 64 16.94 -2.68 -6.04
C GLU A 64 17.82 -2.55 -7.31
N GLY A 65 17.76 -1.41 -7.99
CA GLY A 65 18.50 -1.15 -9.23
C GLY A 65 17.83 -1.68 -10.50
N THR A 66 16.56 -2.07 -10.41
CA THR A 66 15.76 -2.50 -11.56
C THR A 66 15.19 -1.29 -12.29
N THR A 67 15.37 -1.26 -13.62
CA THR A 67 14.76 -0.23 -14.47
C THR A 67 13.26 -0.46 -14.60
N ILE A 68 12.48 0.56 -14.24
CA ILE A 68 11.04 0.61 -14.38
C ILE A 68 10.69 1.44 -15.61
N ALA A 69 9.78 0.93 -16.44
CA ALA A 69 9.30 1.65 -17.62
C ALA A 69 8.26 2.71 -17.22
N ASP A 70 8.27 3.85 -17.90
CA ASP A 70 7.22 4.87 -17.86
C ASP A 70 5.91 4.30 -18.45
N GLY A 71 4.77 4.60 -17.84
CA GLY A 71 3.44 4.23 -18.36
C GLY A 71 2.51 3.50 -17.40
N GLY A 72 2.83 3.39 -16.11
CA GLY A 72 1.87 2.99 -15.08
C GLY A 72 0.82 4.07 -14.82
N PHE A 73 -0.14 3.75 -13.96
CA PHE A 73 -1.23 4.62 -13.53
C PHE A 73 -0.76 5.70 -12.54
N ASP A 74 -1.58 6.72 -12.37
CA ASP A 74 -1.42 7.74 -11.33
C ASP A 74 -1.68 7.13 -9.94
N SER A 75 -0.65 7.16 -9.10
CA SER A 75 -0.59 6.37 -7.88
C SER A 75 -0.86 7.18 -6.63
N GLN A 76 -1.46 6.56 -5.62
CA GLN A 76 -1.63 7.14 -4.30
C GLN A 76 -1.05 6.23 -3.21
N LEU A 77 -0.31 6.81 -2.28
CA LEU A 77 0.31 6.15 -1.13
C LEU A 77 -0.34 6.58 0.18
N PHE A 78 -0.37 5.64 1.13
CA PHE A 78 -0.87 5.85 2.48
C PHE A 78 0.04 5.17 3.50
N ILE A 79 0.19 5.76 4.70
CA ILE A 79 0.81 5.13 5.87
C ILE A 79 -0.21 5.06 7.01
N PHE A 80 -0.34 3.89 7.61
CA PHE A 80 -1.17 3.63 8.77
C PHE A 80 -0.35 3.08 9.95
N ASP A 81 -0.77 3.40 11.17
CA ASP A 81 -0.26 2.71 12.36
C ASP A 81 -0.90 1.32 12.56
N SER A 82 -0.37 0.55 13.51
CA SER A 82 -0.91 -0.77 13.88
C SER A 82 -2.37 -0.80 14.35
N LEU A 83 -2.95 0.35 14.71
CA LEU A 83 -4.36 0.47 15.09
C LEU A 83 -5.26 0.83 13.90
N GLY A 84 -4.68 0.99 12.71
CA GLY A 84 -5.38 1.39 11.49
C GLY A 84 -5.62 2.89 11.39
N ASN A 85 -4.96 3.73 12.20
CA ASN A 85 -5.08 5.17 12.05
C ASN A 85 -4.21 5.64 10.88
N LEU A 86 -4.81 6.41 9.97
CA LEU A 86 -4.07 7.09 8.90
C LEU A 86 -3.10 8.09 9.51
N LEU A 87 -1.83 7.99 9.11
CA LEU A 87 -0.74 8.85 9.53
C LEU A 87 -0.40 9.88 8.45
N GLU A 88 -0.35 9.44 7.19
CA GLU A 88 0.02 10.25 6.03
C GLU A 88 -0.53 9.65 4.74
N SER A 89 -0.80 10.49 3.76
CA SER A 89 -1.12 10.09 2.38
C SER A 89 -0.52 11.10 1.41
N ASP A 90 -0.22 10.64 0.20
CA ASP A 90 0.36 11.44 -0.88
C ASP A 90 0.05 10.77 -2.24
N ASP A 91 -0.18 11.56 -3.27
CA ASP A 91 -0.45 11.17 -4.66
C ASP A 91 0.65 11.67 -5.62
N ASP A 92 1.06 12.94 -5.49
CA ASP A 92 1.93 13.63 -6.45
C ASP A 92 3.27 14.12 -5.85
N GLY A 93 3.73 13.52 -4.76
CA GLY A 93 4.90 13.99 -4.02
C GLY A 93 6.24 13.78 -4.74
N SER A 94 6.30 12.90 -5.75
CA SER A 94 7.53 12.64 -6.51
C SER A 94 7.91 13.81 -7.42
N ASN A 95 9.21 14.02 -7.60
CA ASN A 95 9.75 14.98 -8.57
C ASN A 95 10.17 14.32 -9.89
N VAL A 96 9.87 13.02 -10.07
CA VAL A 96 10.23 12.28 -11.29
C VAL A 96 9.17 12.55 -12.35
N VAL A 97 9.62 13.07 -13.49
CA VAL A 97 8.73 13.46 -14.59
C VAL A 97 8.67 12.35 -15.63
N SER A 98 7.46 11.88 -15.93
CA SER A 98 7.17 10.94 -17.01
C SER A 98 7.61 11.54 -18.34
N ALA A 99 8.41 10.78 -19.09
CA ALA A 99 8.87 11.18 -20.41
C ALA A 99 7.73 11.22 -21.44
N THR A 100 6.66 10.47 -21.19
CA THR A 100 5.51 10.32 -22.09
C THR A 100 4.51 11.46 -21.93
N SER A 101 4.25 11.90 -20.69
CA SER A 101 3.27 12.96 -20.39
C SER A 101 3.88 14.32 -20.08
N GLY A 102 5.09 14.36 -19.52
CA GLY A 102 5.67 15.58 -18.95
C GLY A 102 5.16 15.92 -17.54
N ASN A 103 4.40 15.04 -16.89
CA ASN A 103 3.87 15.20 -15.53
C ASN A 103 4.60 14.29 -14.52
N SER A 104 4.44 14.55 -13.22
CA SER A 104 5.05 13.80 -12.12
C SER A 104 3.99 13.31 -11.12
N TRP A 105 3.24 12.28 -11.51
CA TRP A 105 2.14 11.69 -10.73
C TRP A 105 2.53 10.36 -10.06
N ASP A 106 3.80 10.27 -9.67
CA ASP A 106 4.24 9.24 -8.73
C ASP A 106 4.13 9.83 -7.31
N ALA A 107 3.65 9.03 -6.38
CA ALA A 107 3.54 9.38 -4.98
C ALA A 107 4.87 9.20 -4.24
N PHE A 108 5.09 10.05 -3.23
CA PHE A 108 6.25 10.00 -2.36
C PHE A 108 5.92 10.44 -0.94
N ILE A 109 6.20 9.57 0.04
CA ILE A 109 6.08 9.90 1.46
C ILE A 109 7.45 9.80 2.12
N SER A 110 7.85 10.85 2.86
CA SER A 110 9.05 10.85 3.70
C SER A 110 8.67 11.21 5.14
N ARG A 111 8.57 10.21 6.01
CA ARG A 111 8.02 10.37 7.36
C ARG A 111 8.94 9.84 8.44
N THR A 112 9.09 10.61 9.51
CA THR A 112 9.75 10.13 10.73
C THR A 112 8.76 9.35 11.60
N LEU A 113 9.05 8.08 11.87
CA LEU A 113 8.23 7.16 12.66
C LEU A 113 8.95 6.75 13.94
N ASN A 114 8.16 6.43 14.96
CA ASN A 114 8.68 5.85 16.19
C ASN A 114 8.70 4.32 16.11
N THR A 115 9.23 3.67 17.14
CA THR A 115 9.20 2.22 17.24
C THR A 115 7.76 1.70 17.19
N GLY A 116 7.49 0.74 16.31
CA GLY A 116 6.14 0.20 16.13
C GLY A 116 5.96 -0.56 14.82
N SER A 117 4.76 -1.11 14.65
CA SER A 117 4.32 -1.77 13.42
C SER A 117 3.42 -0.85 12.61
N TYR A 118 3.59 -0.88 11.30
CA TYR A 118 2.94 0.02 10.36
C TYR A 118 2.49 -0.73 9.11
N PHE A 119 1.55 -0.12 8.41
CA PHE A 119 1.13 -0.54 7.07
C PHE A 119 1.33 0.61 6.09
N ALA A 120 1.80 0.28 4.90
CA ALA A 120 1.73 1.17 3.74
C ALA A 120 0.79 0.59 2.70
N VAL A 121 0.06 1.46 1.99
CA VAL A 121 -0.86 1.05 0.94
C VAL A 121 -0.54 1.85 -0.32
N LEU A 122 -0.44 1.16 -1.45
CA LEU A 122 -0.39 1.74 -2.79
C LEU A 122 -1.68 1.41 -3.53
N THR A 123 -2.30 2.40 -4.14
CA THR A 123 -3.49 2.25 -4.99
C THR A 123 -3.46 3.24 -6.15
N GLN A 124 -4.47 3.20 -7.01
CA GLN A 124 -4.66 4.21 -8.04
C GLN A 124 -5.38 5.43 -7.44
N PHE A 125 -4.99 6.63 -7.84
CA PHE A 125 -5.74 7.84 -7.58
C PHE A 125 -7.07 7.82 -8.35
N ASP A 126 -8.25 8.14 -7.79
CA ASP A 126 -8.54 8.81 -6.51
C ASP A 126 -9.21 7.88 -5.47
N SER A 127 -8.58 6.72 -5.19
CA SER A 127 -9.10 5.72 -4.24
C SER A 127 -8.67 6.02 -2.79
N ASP A 128 -9.32 7.00 -2.16
CA ASP A 128 -9.10 7.44 -0.79
C ASP A 128 -9.61 6.48 0.30
N TYR A 129 -8.86 6.39 1.41
CA TYR A 129 -9.34 5.76 2.65
C TYR A 129 -10.40 6.62 3.34
N ILE A 130 -11.57 6.03 3.62
CA ILE A 130 -12.68 6.73 4.31
C ILE A 130 -12.73 6.34 5.79
N SER A 131 -12.90 5.05 6.08
CA SER A 131 -13.00 4.56 7.46
C SER A 131 -12.97 3.04 7.58
N GLY A 132 -12.69 2.54 8.78
CA GLY A 132 -12.82 1.11 9.11
C GLY A 132 -11.51 0.34 8.99
N ASP A 133 -11.62 -0.98 8.82
CA ASP A 133 -10.47 -1.88 8.67
C ASP A 133 -9.67 -1.56 7.39
N LEU A 134 -8.35 -1.76 7.41
CA LEU A 134 -7.50 -1.37 6.28
C LEU A 134 -7.80 -2.15 5.00
N VAL A 135 -8.21 -3.42 5.13
CA VAL A 135 -8.46 -4.31 4.00
C VAL A 135 -9.94 -4.32 3.65
N THR A 136 -10.80 -4.42 4.67
CA THR A 136 -12.26 -4.62 4.51
C THR A 136 -13.11 -3.40 4.80
N GLY A 137 -12.50 -2.27 5.16
CA GLY A 137 -13.19 -1.01 5.41
C GLY A 137 -13.62 -0.28 4.15
N GLU A 138 -14.11 0.93 4.35
CA GLU A 138 -14.66 1.80 3.32
C GLU A 138 -13.55 2.63 2.68
N TRP A 139 -13.48 2.57 1.36
CA TRP A 139 -12.60 3.34 0.48
C TRP A 139 -13.47 3.96 -0.61
N SER A 140 -13.09 5.14 -1.12
CA SER A 140 -13.70 5.61 -2.37
C SER A 140 -13.23 4.74 -3.54
N LEU A 141 -14.04 4.76 -4.60
CA LEU A 141 -13.61 4.24 -5.90
C LEU A 141 -12.68 5.26 -6.56
N SER A 142 -11.90 4.84 -7.55
CA SER A 142 -10.96 5.73 -8.25
C SER A 142 -11.62 6.80 -9.11
N ASP A 143 -12.96 6.80 -9.20
CA ASP A 143 -13.82 7.63 -10.09
C ASP A 143 -13.46 7.52 -11.58
N THR A 144 -12.76 6.46 -11.96
CA THR A 144 -12.28 6.21 -13.33
C THR A 144 -12.77 4.84 -13.83
N THR A 145 -12.36 4.45 -15.03
CA THR A 145 -12.63 3.11 -15.55
C THR A 145 -11.37 2.57 -16.18
N ASN A 146 -10.84 1.49 -15.60
CA ASN A 146 -9.50 0.96 -15.84
C ASN A 146 -8.40 1.91 -15.32
N PHE A 147 -7.17 1.61 -15.74
CA PHE A 147 -5.99 2.34 -15.33
C PHE A 147 -5.82 3.59 -16.17
N VAL A 148 -5.83 4.74 -15.51
CA VAL A 148 -5.67 6.04 -16.16
C VAL A 148 -4.71 6.92 -15.36
N ASP A 149 -4.47 8.11 -15.89
CA ASP A 149 -3.79 9.17 -15.20
C ASP A 149 -4.72 10.34 -14.90
N ALA A 150 -4.28 11.37 -14.16
CA ALA A 150 -5.14 12.51 -13.78
C ALA A 150 -5.73 13.30 -14.97
N ASP A 151 -5.19 13.13 -16.18
CA ASP A 151 -5.72 13.71 -17.42
C ASP A 151 -6.64 12.72 -18.20
N ASP A 152 -7.06 11.62 -17.57
CA ASP A 152 -7.87 10.52 -18.14
C ASP A 152 -7.21 9.78 -19.32
N ASN A 153 -5.87 9.81 -19.46
CA ASN A 153 -5.21 9.02 -20.50
C ASN A 153 -5.01 7.57 -20.05
N ASP A 154 -5.23 6.62 -20.97
CA ASP A 154 -5.03 5.19 -20.71
C ASP A 154 -3.60 4.89 -20.24
N ARG A 155 -3.50 4.16 -19.13
CA ARG A 155 -2.26 3.66 -18.54
C ARG A 155 -2.26 2.15 -18.39
N THR A 156 -1.09 1.61 -18.05
CA THR A 156 -0.96 0.18 -17.74
C THR A 156 -1.28 -0.09 -16.28
N SER A 157 -1.70 -1.31 -15.97
CA SER A 157 -1.92 -1.74 -14.58
C SER A 157 -0.64 -1.98 -13.77
N PHE A 158 0.51 -1.65 -14.36
CA PHE A 158 1.80 -1.93 -13.75
C PHE A 158 2.06 -0.98 -12.59
N TYR A 159 2.48 -1.54 -11.46
CA TYR A 159 2.93 -0.78 -10.30
C TYR A 159 4.38 -1.12 -9.95
N ALA A 160 5.06 -0.14 -9.37
CA ALA A 160 6.35 -0.30 -8.72
C ALA A 160 6.37 0.54 -7.45
N PHE A 161 6.81 -0.05 -6.33
CA PHE A 161 6.74 0.52 -5.00
C PHE A 161 7.99 0.18 -4.20
N ASP A 162 8.70 1.21 -3.74
CA ASP A 162 9.82 1.08 -2.84
C ASP A 162 9.50 1.52 -1.43
N ILE A 163 10.13 0.86 -0.47
CA ILE A 163 10.24 1.29 0.92
C ILE A 163 11.71 1.30 1.33
N SER A 164 12.14 2.35 2.03
CA SER A 164 13.49 2.41 2.59
C SER A 164 13.59 3.09 3.95
N GLY A 165 14.58 2.69 4.76
CA GLY A 165 14.87 3.27 6.07
C GLY A 165 15.91 2.46 6.87
N GLU A 166 16.65 3.11 7.76
CA GLU A 166 17.81 2.50 8.47
C GLU A 166 17.43 1.53 9.60
N ASN A 167 16.19 1.58 10.10
CA ASN A 167 15.72 0.78 11.24
C ASN A 167 14.47 -0.03 10.90
N LEU A 168 14.27 -0.35 9.62
CA LEU A 168 13.16 -1.17 9.18
C LEU A 168 13.47 -2.66 9.41
N THR A 169 12.44 -3.41 9.76
CA THR A 169 12.49 -4.87 9.86
C THR A 169 11.15 -5.46 9.42
N ASN A 170 11.12 -6.76 9.12
CA ASN A 170 9.90 -7.50 8.77
C ASN A 170 9.09 -6.84 7.63
N VAL A 171 9.78 -6.22 6.68
CA VAL A 171 9.15 -5.62 5.50
C VAL A 171 8.58 -6.75 4.63
N GLY A 172 7.28 -6.68 4.33
CA GLY A 172 6.60 -7.72 3.55
C GLY A 172 5.40 -7.18 2.81
N GLY A 173 5.35 -7.45 1.50
CA GLY A 173 4.24 -7.08 0.63
C GLY A 173 3.17 -8.17 0.50
N ILE A 174 1.92 -7.76 0.54
CA ILE A 174 0.73 -8.57 0.30
C ILE A 174 -0.17 -7.77 -0.66
N GLY A 175 -0.23 -8.19 -1.92
CA GLY A 175 -1.21 -7.65 -2.86
C GLY A 175 -2.63 -8.06 -2.47
N HIS A 176 -3.61 -7.19 -2.70
CA HIS A 176 -5.01 -7.47 -2.46
C HIS A 176 -5.88 -6.93 -3.59
N ASP A 177 -6.61 -7.84 -4.27
CA ASP A 177 -7.70 -7.45 -5.15
C ASP A 177 -8.91 -7.08 -4.31
N THR A 178 -9.46 -5.88 -4.53
CA THR A 178 -10.57 -5.38 -3.74
C THR A 178 -11.88 -5.32 -4.52
N THR A 179 -11.91 -5.95 -5.70
CA THR A 179 -13.18 -6.19 -6.39
C THR A 179 -14.17 -6.76 -5.38
N PRO A 180 -15.32 -6.11 -5.18
CA PRO A 180 -16.41 -6.74 -4.48
C PRO A 180 -16.70 -8.01 -5.28
N VAL A 181 -16.35 -9.18 -4.73
CA VAL A 181 -16.89 -10.44 -5.24
C VAL A 181 -18.38 -10.21 -5.30
N THR A 182 -18.94 -10.16 -6.50
CA THR A 182 -20.38 -10.00 -6.69
C THR A 182 -21.01 -11.17 -5.95
N VAL A 183 -21.46 -10.93 -4.72
CA VAL A 183 -22.17 -11.93 -3.95
C VAL A 183 -23.43 -12.17 -4.76
N PRO A 184 -23.63 -13.37 -5.35
CA PRO A 184 -24.85 -13.62 -6.10
C PRO A 184 -26.00 -13.30 -5.18
N GLU A 185 -26.93 -12.43 -5.63
CA GLU A 185 -28.06 -12.02 -4.81
C GLU A 185 -28.64 -13.26 -4.14
N PRO A 186 -28.80 -13.27 -2.80
CA PRO A 186 -29.22 -14.46 -2.11
C PRO A 186 -30.52 -14.92 -2.74
N GLY A 187 -30.61 -16.22 -3.09
CA GLY A 187 -31.76 -16.83 -3.75
C GLY A 187 -33.10 -16.63 -3.03
N THR A 188 -33.11 -15.93 -1.90
CA THR A 188 -34.26 -15.30 -1.24
C THR A 188 -35.15 -14.51 -2.20
N ILE A 189 -34.63 -13.79 -3.20
CA ILE A 189 -35.51 -13.14 -4.21
C ILE A 189 -36.21 -14.18 -5.08
N ALA A 190 -35.52 -15.25 -5.47
CA ALA A 190 -36.13 -16.37 -6.18
C ALA A 190 -37.15 -17.14 -5.31
N LEU A 191 -36.86 -17.33 -4.02
CA LEU A 191 -37.78 -17.94 -3.04
C LEU A 191 -39.02 -17.06 -2.79
N LEU A 192 -38.84 -15.74 -2.68
CA LEU A 192 -39.93 -14.79 -2.55
C LEU A 192 -40.81 -14.82 -3.81
N SER A 193 -40.19 -14.86 -4.99
CA SER A 193 -40.90 -15.00 -6.26
C SER A 193 -41.74 -16.29 -6.30
N LEU A 194 -41.13 -17.43 -5.96
CA LEU A 194 -41.81 -18.74 -5.92
C LEU A 194 -42.96 -18.80 -4.89
N THR A 195 -42.79 -18.18 -3.72
CA THR A 195 -43.84 -18.12 -2.70
C THR A 195 -45.02 -17.25 -3.12
N LEU A 196 -44.77 -16.09 -3.75
CA LEU A 196 -45.85 -15.28 -4.34
C LEU A 196 -46.59 -16.02 -5.46
N LEU A 197 -45.87 -16.69 -6.36
CA LEU A 197 -46.48 -17.51 -7.42
C LEU A 197 -47.33 -18.67 -6.84
N GLY A 198 -46.86 -19.33 -5.78
CA GLY A 198 -47.61 -20.36 -5.06
C GLY A 198 -48.90 -19.85 -4.42
N LEU A 199 -48.90 -18.64 -3.86
CA LEU A 199 -50.10 -18.02 -3.27
C LEU A 199 -51.14 -17.63 -4.33
N VAL A 200 -50.69 -17.16 -5.50
CA VAL A 200 -51.57 -16.78 -6.61
C VAL A 200 -52.23 -18.00 -7.25
N THR A 201 -51.50 -19.11 -7.44
CA THR A 201 -52.06 -20.34 -8.01
C THR A 201 -53.07 -21.00 -7.06
N ARG A 202 -52.83 -20.95 -5.74
CA ARG A 202 -53.75 -21.49 -4.73
C ARG A 202 -55.11 -20.77 -4.69
N LYS A 203 -55.13 -19.46 -4.97
CA LYS A 203 -56.38 -18.67 -5.10
C LYS A 203 -57.19 -18.99 -6.36
N LYS A 204 -56.58 -19.52 -7.43
CA LYS A 204 -57.30 -19.88 -8.67
C LYS A 204 -57.92 -21.28 -8.63
N LEU A 205 -57.40 -22.18 -7.81
CA LEU A 205 -57.87 -23.56 -7.68
C LEU A 205 -59.03 -23.74 -6.67
N THR A 206 -59.42 -22.68 -5.97
CA THR A 206 -60.50 -22.68 -4.95
C THR A 206 -61.83 -22.09 -5.47
N LYS A 207 -62.05 -22.11 -6.78
CA LYS A 207 -63.34 -21.77 -7.42
C LYS A 207 -64.00 -22.98 -8.04
#